data_AF-I0JJD2-F1
#
_entry.id   AF-I0JJD2-F1
#
_cell.length_a   1.000
_cell.length_b   1.000
_cell.length_c   1.000
_cell.angle_alpha   90.00
_cell.angle_beta   90.00
_cell.angle_gamma   90.00
#
_symmetry.space_group_name_H-M   'P 1'
#
loop_
_entity.id
_entity.type
_entity.pdbx_description
1 polymer ?
#
loop_
_entity_poly.entity_id
_entity_poly.type
_entity_poly.pdbx_seq_one_letter_code
_entity_poly.pdbx_strand_id
1 'polypeptide(L)'
;MKAVHFGAGNIGRGFIGALLSQAGYETIFVDVNGELINELNQKRSYQVDLAGTDRSLEVTNVSGLNSINDEQAVIKAIEEAEIITTAVGPNILSVIAPVLAKGLLHKKEKGNVIACENMVGGSEILKNHILEHADAEEKDWIIENIGFPNSAVDRIVPDQHQEDLLTVKVEPYFEWVVETTAIKGGRPEIKGITYVDDLTPYIERKLFTVNTGHAVAAYLGKFHGYQTIKQVMDDPAIKEKIRGALQESGAVLIEKYKFDEEVHYEYIETILSRFENPDLSDEVTRVGRAPIRKLGPNDRLVQPAVSYLEYVKEDPVRLAEVIAAALFYENEKDEEAVELQKLITEKGRINAFKEVAELDSDHRLVKAVEAQVHHLEK
;
A
#
# COMPACT_ATOMS: atom_id res chain seq x y z
N MET A 1 18.08 1.42 -22.18
CA MET A 1 17.61 2.53 -21.32
C MET A 1 17.98 2.18 -19.88
N LYS A 2 18.27 3.16 -19.04
CA LYS A 2 18.65 2.92 -17.63
C LYS A 2 17.52 3.36 -16.70
N ALA A 3 17.27 2.57 -15.67
CA ALA A 3 16.39 2.94 -14.57
C ALA A 3 17.18 2.90 -13.26
N VAL A 4 16.93 3.85 -12.38
CA VAL A 4 17.47 3.84 -11.01
C VAL A 4 16.34 3.58 -10.04
N HIS A 5 16.54 2.62 -9.14
CA HIS A 5 15.56 2.27 -8.11
C HIS A 5 16.19 2.39 -6.72
N PHE A 6 15.71 3.35 -5.92
CA PHE A 6 16.11 3.49 -4.52
C PHE A 6 15.32 2.52 -3.65
N GLY A 7 16.03 1.71 -2.86
CA GLY A 7 15.46 0.66 -2.01
C GLY A 7 15.57 -0.71 -2.65
N ALA A 8 16.63 -1.45 -2.34
CA ALA A 8 16.83 -2.81 -2.84
C ALA A 8 16.09 -3.86 -2.01
N GLY A 9 15.18 -3.48 -1.10
CA GLY A 9 14.39 -4.41 -0.28
C GLY A 9 13.41 -5.27 -1.08
N ASN A 10 12.55 -6.02 -0.38
CA ASN A 10 11.66 -6.99 -1.02
C ASN A 10 10.65 -6.35 -1.99
N ILE A 11 10.12 -5.15 -1.70
CA ILE A 11 9.24 -4.42 -2.64
C ILE A 11 10.04 -3.96 -3.86
N GLY A 12 11.25 -3.43 -3.67
CA GLY A 12 12.09 -3.00 -4.77
C GLY A 12 12.45 -4.13 -5.72
N ARG A 13 12.91 -5.27 -5.20
CA ARG A 13 13.27 -6.43 -6.03
C ARG A 13 12.05 -7.18 -6.54
N GLY A 14 11.07 -7.43 -5.68
CA GLY A 14 9.92 -8.28 -5.98
C GLY A 14 8.81 -7.59 -6.75
N PHE A 15 8.86 -6.26 -6.91
CA PHE A 15 7.81 -5.50 -7.59
C PHE A 15 8.35 -4.44 -8.56
N ILE A 16 8.82 -3.31 -8.05
CA ILE A 16 9.08 -2.13 -8.90
C ILE A 16 10.27 -2.37 -9.82
N GLY A 17 11.41 -2.79 -9.26
CA GLY A 17 12.61 -3.13 -10.02
C GLY A 17 12.43 -4.33 -10.94
N ALA A 18 11.62 -5.32 -10.55
CA ALA A 18 11.25 -6.43 -11.43
C ALA A 18 10.49 -5.94 -12.68
N LEU A 19 9.50 -5.04 -12.53
CA LEU A 19 8.76 -4.49 -13.65
C LEU A 19 9.63 -3.60 -14.56
N LEU A 20 10.56 -2.83 -13.98
CA LEU A 20 11.54 -2.06 -14.73
C LEU A 20 12.45 -2.96 -15.58
N SER A 21 12.98 -4.03 -14.98
CA SER A 21 13.79 -5.02 -15.72
C SER A 21 12.98 -5.71 -16.83
N GLN A 22 11.73 -6.11 -16.55
CA GLN A 22 10.83 -6.71 -17.55
C GLN A 22 10.46 -5.77 -18.70
N ALA A 23 10.44 -4.46 -18.44
CA ALA A 23 10.29 -3.43 -19.47
C ALA A 23 11.59 -3.19 -20.28
N GLY A 24 12.68 -3.91 -19.98
CA GLY A 24 13.94 -3.85 -20.72
C GLY A 24 14.94 -2.81 -20.21
N TYR A 25 14.69 -2.20 -19.05
CA TYR A 25 15.66 -1.29 -18.43
C TYR A 25 16.85 -2.05 -17.84
N GLU A 26 18.06 -1.52 -18.03
CA GLU A 26 19.16 -1.81 -17.10
C GLU A 26 18.80 -1.17 -15.76
N THR A 27 18.49 -2.00 -14.76
CA THR A 27 17.96 -1.52 -13.47
C THR A 27 19.08 -1.45 -12.43
N ILE A 28 19.39 -0.25 -11.98
CA ILE A 28 20.41 0.02 -10.97
C ILE A 28 19.72 0.25 -9.63
N PHE A 29 19.86 -0.71 -8.71
CA PHE A 29 19.40 -0.58 -7.34
C PHE A 29 20.33 0.31 -6.53
N VAL A 30 19.77 1.18 -5.69
CA VAL A 30 20.52 2.06 -4.78
C VAL A 30 20.05 1.79 -3.36
N ASP A 31 20.95 1.34 -2.50
CA ASP A 31 20.64 0.99 -1.10
C ASP A 31 21.87 1.22 -0.19
N VAL A 32 21.68 1.15 1.12
CA VAL A 32 22.77 1.20 2.10
C VAL A 32 23.26 -0.20 2.49
N ASN A 33 22.48 -1.24 2.22
CA ASN A 33 22.83 -2.63 2.52
C ASN A 33 23.94 -3.15 1.58
N GLY A 34 25.20 -3.03 2.01
CA GLY A 34 26.36 -3.42 1.22
C GLY A 34 26.41 -4.90 0.83
N GLU A 35 25.93 -5.81 1.70
CA GLU A 35 25.89 -7.25 1.39
C GLU A 35 24.98 -7.52 0.20
N LEU A 36 23.77 -6.94 0.23
CA LEU A 36 22.79 -7.06 -0.82
C LEU A 36 23.27 -6.43 -2.15
N ILE A 37 23.90 -5.26 -2.08
CA ILE A 37 24.48 -4.58 -3.24
C ILE A 37 25.59 -5.41 -3.88
N ASN A 38 26.47 -6.01 -3.08
CA ASN A 38 27.54 -6.88 -3.57
C ASN A 38 26.98 -8.11 -4.28
N GLU A 39 25.97 -8.75 -3.69
CA GLU A 39 25.33 -9.93 -4.25
C GLU A 39 24.63 -9.61 -5.58
N LEU A 40 23.92 -8.47 -5.67
CA LEU A 40 23.33 -7.96 -6.91
C LEU A 40 24.38 -7.78 -8.02
N ASN A 41 25.54 -7.21 -7.68
CA ASN A 41 26.61 -6.98 -8.64
C ASN A 41 27.32 -8.27 -9.08
N GLN A 42 27.40 -9.27 -8.21
CA GLN A 42 27.99 -10.57 -8.52
C GLN A 42 27.07 -11.40 -9.42
N LYS A 43 25.78 -11.50 -9.09
CA LYS A 43 24.83 -12.34 -9.84
C LYS A 43 24.21 -11.65 -11.06
N ARG A 44 24.06 -10.32 -11.01
CA ARG A 44 23.38 -9.47 -12.03
C ARG A 44 21.98 -9.96 -12.44
N SER A 45 21.39 -10.81 -11.60
CA SER A 45 20.11 -11.47 -11.77
C SER A 45 19.64 -12.03 -10.43
N TYR A 46 18.33 -12.25 -10.29
CA TYR A 46 17.72 -12.91 -9.14
C TYR A 46 16.34 -13.49 -9.49
N GLN A 47 15.80 -14.32 -8.61
CA GLN A 47 14.48 -14.95 -8.77
C GLN A 47 13.41 -14.24 -7.95
N VAL A 48 12.21 -14.14 -8.53
CA VAL A 48 10.99 -13.68 -7.86
C VAL A 48 9.97 -14.82 -7.86
N ASP A 49 9.76 -15.44 -6.71
CA ASP A 49 8.83 -16.55 -6.56
C ASP A 49 7.40 -16.05 -6.37
N LEU A 50 6.44 -16.64 -7.07
CA LEU A 50 5.04 -16.24 -7.01
C LEU A 50 4.27 -17.12 -6.00
N ALA A 51 4.02 -16.55 -4.82
CA ALA A 51 3.35 -17.18 -3.69
C ALA A 51 2.02 -17.85 -4.08
N GLY A 52 1.81 -19.08 -3.62
CA GLY A 52 0.62 -19.88 -3.96
C GLY A 52 0.68 -20.51 -5.35
N THR A 53 1.83 -20.49 -6.03
CA THR A 53 2.03 -21.13 -7.35
C THR A 53 3.42 -21.75 -7.47
N ASP A 54 3.60 -22.69 -8.39
CA ASP A 54 4.92 -23.25 -8.74
C ASP A 54 5.71 -22.38 -9.75
N ARG A 55 5.36 -21.10 -9.89
CA ARG A 55 5.95 -20.19 -10.88
C ARG A 55 6.95 -19.25 -10.22
N SER A 56 8.05 -18.98 -10.93
CA SER A 56 8.99 -17.92 -10.62
C SER A 56 9.23 -17.03 -11.85
N LEU A 57 9.74 -15.83 -11.61
CA LEU A 57 10.16 -14.87 -12.62
C LEU A 57 11.66 -14.61 -12.43
N GLU A 58 12.44 -14.75 -13.48
CA GLU A 58 13.84 -14.34 -13.46
C GLU A 58 13.95 -12.85 -13.78
N VAL A 59 14.60 -12.10 -12.90
CA VAL A 59 14.96 -10.71 -13.10
C VAL A 59 16.43 -10.65 -13.51
N THR A 60 16.72 -9.99 -14.62
CA THR A 60 18.09 -9.91 -15.19
C THR A 60 18.46 -8.46 -15.50
N ASN A 61 19.72 -8.24 -15.93
CA ASN A 61 20.23 -6.92 -16.28
C ASN A 61 20.13 -5.91 -15.13
N VAL A 62 20.48 -6.38 -13.93
CA VAL A 62 20.47 -5.57 -12.72
C VAL A 62 21.89 -5.34 -12.19
N SER A 63 22.05 -4.26 -11.43
CA SER A 63 23.26 -3.96 -10.65
C SER A 63 22.88 -3.16 -9.41
N GLY A 64 23.85 -2.94 -8.51
CA GLY A 64 23.66 -2.21 -7.26
C GLY A 64 24.73 -1.14 -7.04
N LEU A 65 24.35 -0.04 -6.40
CA LEU A 65 25.25 1.00 -5.89
C LEU A 65 24.95 1.26 -4.42
N ASN A 66 25.99 1.46 -3.60
CA ASN A 66 25.79 1.85 -2.21
C ASN A 66 25.66 3.37 -2.09
N SER A 67 24.53 3.88 -1.60
CA SER A 67 24.29 5.34 -1.57
C SER A 67 25.24 6.13 -0.66
N ILE A 68 25.87 5.48 0.32
CA ILE A 68 26.81 6.10 1.25
C ILE A 68 28.24 6.05 0.68
N ASN A 69 28.64 4.90 0.14
CA ASN A 69 30.02 4.67 -0.28
C ASN A 69 30.29 5.10 -1.74
N ASP A 70 29.26 5.10 -2.59
CA ASP A 70 29.39 5.30 -4.04
C ASP A 70 28.62 6.54 -4.54
N GLU A 71 28.53 7.60 -3.74
CA GLU A 71 27.70 8.80 -4.03
C GLU A 71 27.91 9.33 -5.47
N GLN A 72 29.17 9.45 -5.93
CA GLN A 72 29.47 9.93 -7.28
C GLN A 72 28.95 8.99 -8.39
N ALA A 73 28.99 7.68 -8.15
CA ALA A 73 28.42 6.72 -9.09
C ALA A 73 26.89 6.79 -9.10
N VAL A 74 26.26 7.04 -7.94
CA VAL A 74 24.81 7.25 -7.84
C VAL A 74 24.39 8.52 -8.58
N ILE A 75 25.10 9.64 -8.40
CA ILE A 75 24.87 10.89 -9.14
C ILE A 75 24.93 10.65 -10.65
N LYS A 76 25.96 9.93 -11.13
CA LYS A 76 26.08 9.57 -12.54
C LYS A 76 24.95 8.66 -13.02
N ALA A 77 24.53 7.70 -12.20
CA ALA A 77 23.40 6.83 -12.54
C ALA A 77 22.09 7.62 -12.67
N ILE A 78 21.85 8.59 -11.79
CA ILE A 78 20.69 9.51 -11.85
C ILE A 78 20.72 10.36 -13.13
N GLU A 79 21.90 10.91 -13.48
CA GLU A 79 22.11 11.69 -14.71
C GLU A 79 21.63 10.88 -15.93
N GLU A 80 22.09 9.64 -16.05
CA GLU A 80 21.87 8.75 -17.19
C GLU A 80 20.50 8.02 -17.18
N ALA A 81 19.79 8.02 -16.05
CA ALA A 81 18.53 7.30 -15.90
C ALA A 81 17.38 7.98 -16.66
N GLU A 82 16.55 7.21 -17.33
CA GLU A 82 15.32 7.74 -17.94
C GLU A 82 14.20 7.88 -16.91
N ILE A 83 14.15 6.93 -15.99
CA ILE A 83 13.19 6.87 -14.88
C ILE A 83 13.91 6.57 -13.58
N ILE A 84 13.46 7.24 -12.52
CA ILE A 84 13.92 7.03 -11.16
C ILE A 84 12.71 6.64 -10.33
N THR A 85 12.84 5.60 -9.52
CA THR A 85 11.76 5.11 -8.65
C THR A 85 12.26 4.88 -7.24
N THR A 86 11.36 4.88 -6.25
CA THR A 86 11.72 4.61 -4.85
C THR A 86 10.76 3.62 -4.21
N ALA A 87 11.26 2.75 -3.34
CA ALA A 87 10.48 1.97 -2.39
C ALA A 87 11.29 1.82 -1.09
N VAL A 88 11.51 2.95 -0.41
CA VAL A 88 12.41 3.06 0.76
C VAL A 88 11.69 3.26 2.07
N GLY A 89 10.38 3.55 2.03
CA GLY A 89 9.58 3.95 3.17
C GLY A 89 9.54 5.49 3.35
N PRO A 90 8.40 6.05 3.81
CA PRO A 90 8.20 7.51 3.93
C PRO A 90 9.33 8.27 4.64
N ASN A 91 9.84 7.68 5.73
CA ASN A 91 10.86 8.32 6.57
C ASN A 91 12.24 8.39 5.92
N ILE A 92 12.47 7.63 4.85
CA ILE A 92 13.75 7.56 4.14
C ILE A 92 13.76 8.48 2.91
N LEU A 93 12.60 9.00 2.47
CA LEU A 93 12.51 9.93 1.34
C LEU A 93 13.38 11.17 1.53
N SER A 94 13.38 11.76 2.72
CA SER A 94 14.24 12.91 3.06
C SER A 94 15.73 12.56 3.09
N VAL A 95 16.08 11.31 3.38
CA VAL A 95 17.47 10.83 3.44
C VAL A 95 18.07 10.70 2.04
N ILE A 96 17.28 10.29 1.05
CA ILE A 96 17.73 10.13 -0.34
C ILE A 96 17.62 11.43 -1.17
N ALA A 97 16.86 12.42 -0.69
CA ALA A 97 16.65 13.69 -1.36
C ALA A 97 17.94 14.46 -1.72
N PRO A 98 18.98 14.55 -0.86
CA PRO A 98 20.22 15.27 -1.20
C PRO A 98 20.94 14.71 -2.43
N VAL A 99 21.08 13.38 -2.53
CA VAL A 99 21.78 12.75 -3.67
C VAL A 99 20.94 12.84 -4.94
N LEU A 100 19.61 12.74 -4.81
CA LEU A 100 18.68 12.98 -5.91
C LEU A 100 18.80 14.40 -6.44
N ALA A 101 18.80 15.43 -5.58
CA ALA A 101 18.97 16.83 -6.00
C ALA A 101 20.25 17.01 -6.82
N LYS A 102 21.39 16.54 -6.29
CA LYS A 102 22.69 16.60 -7.01
C LYS A 102 22.62 15.91 -8.37
N GLY A 103 22.12 14.69 -8.43
CA GLY A 103 22.04 13.94 -9.69
C GLY A 103 21.06 14.54 -10.70
N LEU A 104 19.91 15.04 -10.24
CA LEU A 104 18.88 15.62 -11.11
C LEU A 104 19.39 16.87 -11.83
N LEU A 105 20.19 17.71 -11.15
CA LEU A 105 20.78 18.92 -11.74
C LEU A 105 21.80 18.62 -12.86
N HIS A 106 22.31 17.40 -12.94
CA HIS A 106 23.18 16.97 -14.05
C HIS A 106 22.40 16.45 -15.25
N LYS A 107 21.08 16.21 -15.14
CA LYS A 107 20.29 15.66 -16.23
C LYS A 107 20.21 16.64 -17.39
N LYS A 108 20.37 16.14 -18.62
CA LYS A 108 20.29 16.93 -19.86
C LYS A 108 18.93 16.86 -20.52
N GLU A 109 18.16 15.83 -20.21
CA GLU A 109 16.84 15.57 -20.76
C GLU A 109 15.82 15.48 -19.63
N LYS A 110 14.55 15.68 -19.99
CA LYS A 110 13.43 15.52 -19.06
C LYS A 110 13.39 14.08 -18.54
N GLY A 111 13.04 13.92 -17.28
CA GLY A 111 12.94 12.61 -16.63
C GLY A 111 11.84 12.60 -15.59
N ASN A 112 11.54 11.42 -15.06
CA ASN A 112 10.48 11.25 -14.06
C ASN A 112 11.01 10.54 -12.81
N VAL A 113 10.64 11.06 -11.64
CA VAL A 113 10.89 10.46 -10.33
C VAL A 113 9.55 10.01 -9.73
N ILE A 114 9.38 8.71 -9.53
CA ILE A 114 8.13 8.12 -9.05
C ILE A 114 8.36 7.43 -7.71
N ALA A 115 7.89 8.04 -6.63
CA ALA A 115 7.93 7.41 -5.31
C ALA A 115 6.81 6.35 -5.24
N CYS A 116 7.22 5.08 -5.13
CA CYS A 116 6.35 3.90 -5.08
C CYS A 116 6.20 3.46 -3.62
N GLU A 117 5.68 4.35 -2.79
CA GLU A 117 5.60 4.20 -1.35
C GLU A 117 4.18 3.82 -0.89
N ASN A 118 4.06 3.22 0.28
CA ASN A 118 2.75 2.98 0.91
C ASN A 118 2.23 4.27 1.58
N MET A 119 2.09 5.35 0.80
CA MET A 119 1.57 6.63 1.25
C MET A 119 0.94 7.42 0.11
N VAL A 120 -0.01 8.30 0.44
CA VAL A 120 -0.59 9.25 -0.52
C VAL A 120 0.40 10.39 -0.76
N GLY A 121 0.57 10.79 -2.02
CA GLY A 121 1.40 11.96 -2.36
C GLY A 121 2.91 11.74 -2.22
N GLY A 122 3.39 10.50 -2.23
CA GLY A 122 4.81 10.18 -1.98
C GLY A 122 5.78 10.92 -2.90
N SER A 123 5.44 11.08 -4.18
CA SER A 123 6.31 11.78 -5.14
C SER A 123 6.34 13.29 -4.89
N GLU A 124 5.21 13.88 -4.50
CA GLU A 124 5.15 15.30 -4.13
C GLU A 124 5.93 15.57 -2.83
N ILE A 125 5.85 14.66 -1.85
CA ILE A 125 6.65 14.74 -0.62
C ILE A 125 8.15 14.65 -0.95
N LEU A 126 8.55 13.68 -1.78
CA LEU A 126 9.94 13.52 -2.21
C LEU A 126 10.45 14.75 -2.97
N LYS A 127 9.63 15.30 -3.88
CA LYS A 127 9.92 16.55 -4.59
C LYS A 127 10.22 17.68 -3.62
N ASN A 128 9.38 17.88 -2.61
CA ASN A 128 9.59 18.93 -1.62
C ASN A 128 10.93 18.78 -0.89
N HIS A 129 11.27 17.56 -0.45
CA HIS A 129 12.57 17.29 0.15
C HIS A 129 13.74 17.53 -0.83
N ILE A 130 13.60 17.16 -2.10
CA ILE A 130 14.64 17.42 -3.12
C ILE A 130 14.86 18.92 -3.29
N LEU A 131 13.78 19.70 -3.37
CA LEU A 131 13.86 21.15 -3.54
C LEU A 131 14.48 21.84 -2.31
N GLU A 132 14.42 21.27 -1.10
CA GLU A 132 15.13 21.81 0.07
C GLU A 132 16.66 21.84 -0.11
N HIS A 133 17.19 21.06 -1.06
CA HIS A 133 18.62 20.94 -1.36
C HIS A 133 19.06 21.67 -2.64
N ALA A 134 18.20 22.54 -3.17
CA ALA A 134 18.45 23.32 -4.37
C ALA A 134 18.29 24.83 -4.10
N ASP A 135 19.11 25.66 -4.76
CA ASP A 135 18.91 27.11 -4.79
C ASP A 135 17.73 27.52 -5.70
N ALA A 136 17.46 28.82 -5.85
CA ALA A 136 16.30 29.30 -6.60
C ALA A 136 16.35 28.90 -8.09
N GLU A 137 17.51 29.02 -8.74
CA GLU A 137 17.66 28.70 -10.17
C GLU A 137 17.60 27.19 -10.39
N GLU A 138 18.23 26.43 -9.49
CA GLU A 138 18.19 24.98 -9.47
C GLU A 138 16.75 24.43 -9.27
N LYS A 139 15.98 25.04 -8.37
CA LYS A 139 14.56 24.69 -8.15
C LYS A 139 13.72 24.88 -9.40
N ASP A 140 13.83 26.04 -10.03
CA ASP A 140 13.08 26.37 -11.24
C ASP A 140 13.41 25.36 -12.35
N TRP A 141 14.69 25.03 -12.50
CA TRP A 141 15.14 24.02 -13.45
C TRP A 141 14.55 22.63 -13.16
N ILE A 142 14.57 22.17 -11.90
CA ILE A 142 14.00 20.87 -11.50
C ILE A 142 12.50 20.83 -11.80
N ILE A 143 11.75 21.87 -11.42
CA ILE A 143 10.29 21.94 -11.61
C ILE A 143 9.91 21.95 -13.10
N GLU A 144 10.72 22.60 -13.94
CA GLU A 144 10.47 22.66 -15.37
C GLU A 144 10.75 21.32 -16.07
N ASN A 145 11.83 20.64 -15.68
CA ASN A 145 12.39 19.50 -16.43
C ASN A 145 12.09 18.12 -15.84
N ILE A 146 11.83 18.01 -14.54
CA ILE A 146 11.64 16.73 -13.85
C ILE A 146 10.19 16.56 -13.44
N GLY A 147 9.60 15.44 -13.84
CA GLY A 147 8.25 15.04 -13.44
C GLY A 147 8.27 14.29 -12.12
N PHE A 148 7.29 14.57 -11.27
CA PHE A 148 7.10 13.89 -10.00
C PHE A 148 5.69 13.31 -9.91
N PRO A 149 5.30 12.40 -10.83
CA PRO A 149 3.98 11.81 -10.79
C PRO A 149 3.81 10.97 -9.53
N ASN A 150 2.73 11.19 -8.80
CA ASN A 150 2.38 10.32 -7.70
C ASN A 150 2.04 8.92 -8.23
N SER A 151 2.08 7.95 -7.33
CA SER A 151 1.67 6.59 -7.64
C SER A 151 0.86 5.99 -6.50
N ALA A 152 0.01 5.02 -6.86
CA ALA A 152 -0.60 4.09 -5.93
C ALA A 152 -0.07 2.70 -6.26
N VAL A 153 0.52 2.04 -5.26
CA VAL A 153 1.11 0.71 -5.40
C VAL A 153 0.46 -0.29 -4.43
N ASP A 154 0.19 -1.49 -4.93
CA ASP A 154 -0.34 -2.60 -4.15
C ASP A 154 0.26 -3.93 -4.60
N ARG A 155 1.01 -4.55 -3.69
CA ARG A 155 1.49 -5.92 -3.79
C ARG A 155 1.83 -6.43 -2.40
N ILE A 156 1.26 -7.56 -2.01
CA ILE A 156 1.57 -8.25 -0.77
C ILE A 156 2.90 -8.97 -0.95
N VAL A 157 3.80 -8.67 -0.02
CA VAL A 157 5.08 -9.34 0.11
C VAL A 157 5.15 -9.91 1.52
N PRO A 158 5.06 -11.25 1.68
CA PRO A 158 5.03 -11.86 3.00
C PRO A 158 6.37 -11.68 3.72
N ASP A 159 6.32 -11.78 5.05
CA ASP A 159 7.53 -11.97 5.85
C ASP A 159 8.16 -13.30 5.43
N GLN A 160 9.45 -13.26 5.12
CA GLN A 160 10.12 -14.37 4.47
C GLN A 160 11.59 -14.44 4.82
N HIS A 161 12.10 -15.67 4.83
CA HIS A 161 13.52 -15.97 4.88
C HIS A 161 13.84 -16.87 3.69
N GLN A 162 14.78 -16.42 2.88
CA GLN A 162 15.26 -17.16 1.71
C GLN A 162 16.71 -17.56 1.96
N GLU A 163 17.09 -18.75 1.51
CA GLU A 163 18.49 -19.18 1.55
C GLU A 163 19.35 -18.32 0.61
N ASP A 164 18.81 -17.97 -0.56
CA ASP A 164 19.41 -16.97 -1.46
C ASP A 164 18.93 -15.57 -1.07
N LEU A 165 19.88 -14.72 -0.68
CA LEU A 165 19.68 -13.34 -0.27
C LEU A 165 18.89 -12.50 -1.28
N LEU A 166 19.07 -12.73 -2.58
CA LEU A 166 18.38 -11.93 -3.60
C LEU A 166 16.97 -12.42 -3.91
N THR A 167 16.71 -13.71 -3.69
CA THR A 167 15.41 -14.31 -3.97
C THR A 167 14.34 -13.62 -3.14
N VAL A 168 13.18 -13.38 -3.75
CA VAL A 168 12.06 -12.77 -3.07
C VAL A 168 10.76 -13.44 -3.51
N LYS A 169 9.96 -13.84 -2.53
CA LYS A 169 8.60 -14.35 -2.72
C LYS A 169 7.61 -13.20 -2.62
N VAL A 170 6.71 -13.10 -3.58
CA VAL A 170 5.67 -12.08 -3.68
C VAL A 170 4.38 -12.71 -4.16
N GLU A 171 3.24 -12.06 -3.91
CA GLU A 171 2.00 -12.54 -4.52
C GLU A 171 2.00 -12.35 -6.05
N PRO A 172 1.23 -13.16 -6.80
CA PRO A 172 1.08 -12.97 -8.25
C PRO A 172 0.40 -11.66 -8.63
N TYR A 173 -0.57 -11.23 -7.82
CA TYR A 173 -1.29 -9.98 -8.03
C TYR A 173 -0.38 -8.77 -7.80
N PHE A 174 -0.53 -7.73 -8.60
CA PHE A 174 0.07 -6.43 -8.33
C PHE A 174 -0.74 -5.34 -9.01
N GLU A 175 -0.64 -4.12 -8.49
CA GLU A 175 -1.20 -2.93 -9.10
C GLU A 175 -0.24 -1.76 -8.92
N TRP A 176 0.13 -1.11 -10.03
CA TRP A 176 0.93 0.11 -10.05
C TRP A 176 0.19 1.14 -10.90
N VAL A 177 -0.37 2.15 -10.24
CA VAL A 177 -1.11 3.23 -10.91
C VAL A 177 -0.28 4.50 -10.81
N VAL A 178 -0.12 5.24 -11.92
CA VAL A 178 0.69 6.46 -11.99
C VAL A 178 -0.12 7.60 -12.59
N GLU A 179 -0.04 8.75 -11.94
CA GLU A 179 -0.70 9.98 -12.38
C GLU A 179 0.02 10.58 -13.60
N THR A 180 -0.72 10.92 -14.65
CA THR A 180 -0.14 11.41 -15.92
C THR A 180 0.19 12.91 -15.88
N THR A 181 -0.53 13.68 -15.06
CA THR A 181 -0.55 15.15 -15.09
C THR A 181 0.80 15.79 -14.73
N ALA A 182 1.60 15.11 -13.91
CA ALA A 182 2.92 15.58 -13.49
C ALA A 182 4.09 14.95 -14.28
N ILE A 183 3.81 14.12 -15.29
CA ILE A 183 4.84 13.53 -16.15
C ILE A 183 5.49 14.63 -17.01
N LYS A 184 6.82 14.61 -17.10
CA LYS A 184 7.59 15.46 -18.00
C LYS A 184 8.24 14.60 -19.10
N GLY A 185 8.21 15.10 -20.33
CA GLY A 185 8.75 14.38 -21.48
C GLY A 185 7.83 13.25 -21.93
N GLY A 186 8.40 12.09 -22.25
CA GLY A 186 7.65 10.90 -22.61
C GLY A 186 7.12 10.13 -21.39
N ARG A 187 5.94 9.53 -21.54
CA ARG A 187 5.43 8.57 -20.58
C ARG A 187 6.27 7.28 -20.65
N PRO A 188 6.83 6.78 -19.53
CA PRO A 188 7.58 5.52 -19.53
C PRO A 188 6.70 4.36 -20.05
N GLU A 189 7.23 3.53 -20.94
CA GLU A 189 6.50 2.36 -21.47
C GLU A 189 6.78 1.11 -20.63
N ILE A 190 6.26 1.09 -19.40
CA ILE A 190 6.43 -0.04 -18.48
C ILE A 190 5.14 -0.86 -18.45
N LYS A 191 5.21 -2.10 -18.93
CA LYS A 191 4.09 -3.04 -18.85
C LYS A 191 3.75 -3.31 -17.39
N GLY A 192 2.47 -3.18 -17.03
CA GLY A 192 1.99 -3.34 -15.66
C GLY A 192 1.67 -2.02 -14.96
N ILE A 193 2.05 -0.87 -15.53
CA ILE A 193 1.58 0.44 -15.05
C ILE A 193 0.24 0.79 -15.68
N THR A 194 -0.72 1.17 -14.84
CA THR A 194 -1.95 1.84 -15.26
C THR A 194 -1.76 3.35 -15.12
N TYR A 195 -1.93 4.07 -16.22
CA TYR A 195 -1.78 5.53 -16.24
C TYR A 195 -3.13 6.20 -16.19
N VAL A 196 -3.29 7.17 -15.29
CA VAL A 196 -4.58 7.82 -14.99
C VAL A 196 -4.38 9.31 -14.80
N ASP A 197 -5.42 10.09 -15.04
CA ASP A 197 -5.37 11.54 -14.84
C ASP A 197 -5.59 11.93 -13.37
N ASP A 198 -6.25 11.08 -12.59
CA ASP A 198 -6.52 11.25 -11.16
C ASP A 198 -6.32 9.92 -10.41
N LEU A 199 -5.44 9.92 -9.41
CA LEU A 199 -5.18 8.75 -8.56
C LEU A 199 -6.21 8.54 -7.46
N THR A 200 -6.97 9.58 -7.10
CA THR A 200 -7.91 9.56 -5.97
C THR A 200 -8.84 8.34 -5.99
N PRO A 201 -9.49 7.98 -7.13
CA PRO A 201 -10.35 6.81 -7.20
C PRO A 201 -9.64 5.49 -6.87
N TYR A 202 -8.37 5.36 -7.27
CA TYR A 202 -7.59 4.13 -7.10
C TYR A 202 -7.04 3.99 -5.68
N ILE A 203 -6.63 5.10 -5.07
CA ILE A 203 -6.22 5.15 -3.66
C ILE A 203 -7.41 4.76 -2.78
N GLU A 204 -8.58 5.36 -3.00
CA GLU A 204 -9.77 5.04 -2.22
C GLU A 204 -10.25 3.61 -2.50
N ARG A 205 -10.19 3.13 -3.76
CA ARG A 205 -10.52 1.73 -4.09
C ARG A 205 -9.65 0.73 -3.32
N LYS A 206 -8.33 0.96 -3.25
CA LYS A 206 -7.44 0.11 -2.45
C LYS A 206 -7.79 0.19 -0.96
N LEU A 207 -8.05 1.38 -0.44
CA LEU A 207 -8.42 1.57 0.97
C LEU A 207 -9.72 0.84 1.31
N PHE A 208 -10.75 1.01 0.49
CA PHE A 208 -12.11 0.51 0.73
C PHE A 208 -12.28 -0.97 0.38
N THR A 209 -11.34 -1.56 -0.36
CA THR A 209 -11.40 -2.98 -0.73
C THR A 209 -10.31 -3.79 -0.06
N VAL A 210 -9.04 -3.49 -0.33
CA VAL A 210 -7.91 -4.29 0.17
C VAL A 210 -7.71 -4.07 1.66
N ASN A 211 -7.64 -2.81 2.10
CA ASN A 211 -7.39 -2.51 3.51
C ASN A 211 -8.64 -2.82 4.37
N THR A 212 -9.83 -2.45 3.89
CA THR A 212 -11.11 -2.83 4.52
C THR A 212 -11.24 -4.34 4.62
N GLY A 213 -11.05 -5.08 3.52
CA GLY A 213 -11.16 -6.54 3.50
C GLY A 213 -10.24 -7.24 4.50
N HIS A 214 -8.97 -6.82 4.59
CA HIS A 214 -8.05 -7.34 5.60
C HIS A 214 -8.50 -7.05 7.03
N ALA A 215 -8.96 -5.82 7.31
CA ALA A 215 -9.44 -5.46 8.63
C ALA A 215 -10.72 -6.23 9.00
N VAL A 216 -11.64 -6.37 8.06
CA VAL A 216 -12.87 -7.14 8.20
C VAL A 216 -12.54 -8.60 8.52
N ALA A 217 -11.67 -9.23 7.73
CA ALA A 217 -11.22 -10.60 7.97
C ALA A 217 -10.54 -10.75 9.35
N ALA A 218 -9.68 -9.81 9.74
CA ALA A 218 -8.98 -9.87 11.02
C ALA A 218 -9.90 -9.74 12.23
N TYR A 219 -10.82 -8.77 12.23
CA TYR A 219 -11.70 -8.52 13.37
C TYR A 219 -12.78 -9.59 13.51
N LEU A 220 -13.41 -10.01 12.41
CA LEU A 220 -14.32 -11.14 12.43
C LEU A 220 -13.59 -12.43 12.82
N GLY A 221 -12.40 -12.64 12.26
CA GLY A 221 -11.55 -13.78 12.58
C GLY A 221 -11.25 -13.87 14.07
N LYS A 222 -10.76 -12.77 14.65
CA LYS A 222 -10.42 -12.71 16.08
C LYS A 222 -11.65 -12.93 16.95
N PHE A 223 -12.78 -12.31 16.60
CA PHE A 223 -14.04 -12.47 17.32
C PHE A 223 -14.54 -13.92 17.32
N HIS A 224 -14.38 -14.62 16.20
CA HIS A 224 -14.75 -16.04 16.07
C HIS A 224 -13.66 -17.03 16.53
N GLY A 225 -12.54 -16.55 17.08
CA GLY A 225 -11.48 -17.39 17.64
C GLY A 225 -10.48 -17.96 16.64
N TYR A 226 -10.52 -17.52 15.38
CA TYR A 226 -9.52 -17.86 14.37
C TYR A 226 -8.18 -17.17 14.66
N GLN A 227 -7.09 -17.83 14.28
CA GLN A 227 -5.72 -17.32 14.47
C GLN A 227 -5.18 -16.66 13.20
N THR A 228 -5.49 -17.21 12.03
CA THR A 228 -4.95 -16.75 10.75
C THR A 228 -6.03 -16.32 9.77
N ILE A 229 -5.70 -15.42 8.85
CA ILE A 229 -6.59 -15.00 7.76
C ILE A 229 -7.04 -16.19 6.92
N LYS A 230 -6.16 -17.17 6.67
CA LYS A 230 -6.53 -18.39 5.94
C LYS A 230 -7.66 -19.17 6.62
N GLN A 231 -7.59 -19.34 7.95
CA GLN A 231 -8.66 -20.00 8.70
C GLN A 231 -9.99 -19.24 8.58
N VAL A 232 -9.95 -17.91 8.58
CA VAL A 232 -11.14 -17.07 8.37
C VAL A 232 -11.72 -17.30 6.98
N MET A 233 -10.86 -17.32 5.96
CA MET A 233 -11.29 -17.51 4.58
C MET A 233 -11.78 -18.94 4.27
N ASP A 234 -11.34 -19.93 5.05
CA ASP A 234 -11.82 -21.32 4.97
C ASP A 234 -13.22 -21.52 5.58
N ASP A 235 -13.73 -20.55 6.35
CA ASP A 235 -15.10 -20.55 6.84
C ASP A 235 -16.04 -19.86 5.83
N PRO A 236 -16.92 -20.60 5.13
CA PRO A 236 -17.79 -20.01 4.12
C PRO A 236 -18.75 -18.96 4.68
N ALA A 237 -19.18 -19.10 5.93
CA ALA A 237 -20.11 -18.17 6.55
C ALA A 237 -19.42 -16.84 6.87
N ILE A 238 -18.17 -16.86 7.34
CA ILE A 238 -17.40 -15.64 7.59
C ILE A 238 -16.92 -15.02 6.28
N LYS A 239 -16.50 -15.83 5.29
CA LYS A 239 -16.18 -15.34 3.95
C LYS A 239 -17.32 -14.56 3.32
N GLU A 240 -18.57 -15.01 3.48
CA GLU A 240 -19.74 -14.30 2.98
C GLU A 240 -19.97 -12.96 3.70
N LYS A 241 -19.69 -12.88 5.00
CA LYS A 241 -19.73 -11.59 5.73
C LYS A 241 -18.65 -10.63 5.23
N ILE A 242 -17.43 -11.12 4.97
CA ILE A 242 -16.34 -10.33 4.41
C ILE A 242 -16.74 -9.78 3.03
N ARG A 243 -17.26 -10.66 2.16
CA ARG A 243 -17.79 -10.26 0.84
C ARG A 243 -18.85 -9.19 0.96
N GLY A 244 -19.83 -9.36 1.85
CA GLY A 244 -20.89 -8.37 2.06
C GLY A 244 -20.36 -7.00 2.51
N ALA A 245 -19.37 -6.96 3.40
CA ALA A 245 -18.73 -5.70 3.79
C ALA A 245 -17.99 -5.03 2.63
N LEU A 246 -17.33 -5.82 1.77
CA LEU A 246 -16.67 -5.33 0.56
C LEU A 246 -17.65 -4.87 -0.52
N GLN A 247 -18.84 -5.48 -0.60
CA GLN A 247 -19.91 -5.02 -1.47
C GLN A 247 -20.48 -3.69 -1.00
N GLU A 248 -20.67 -3.51 0.32
CA GLU A 248 -21.08 -2.21 0.89
C GLU A 248 -20.05 -1.12 0.57
N SER A 249 -18.77 -1.33 0.90
CA SER A 249 -17.73 -0.34 0.58
C SER A 249 -17.53 -0.15 -0.94
N GLY A 250 -17.71 -1.21 -1.72
CA GLY A 250 -17.61 -1.18 -3.18
C GLY A 250 -18.73 -0.39 -3.86
N ALA A 251 -19.96 -0.48 -3.35
CA ALA A 251 -21.09 0.32 -3.83
C ALA A 251 -20.82 1.82 -3.69
N VAL A 252 -20.10 2.24 -2.64
CA VAL A 252 -19.65 3.63 -2.51
C VAL A 252 -18.74 4.02 -3.66
N LEU A 253 -17.75 3.18 -3.99
CA LEU A 253 -16.77 3.47 -5.04
C LEU A 253 -17.44 3.55 -6.41
N ILE A 254 -18.39 2.64 -6.69
CA ILE A 254 -19.21 2.66 -7.91
C ILE A 254 -20.01 3.96 -7.99
N GLU A 255 -20.70 4.35 -6.92
CA GLU A 255 -21.52 5.57 -6.94
C GLU A 255 -20.70 6.86 -6.98
N LYS A 256 -19.61 6.93 -6.23
CA LYS A 256 -18.77 8.12 -6.10
C LYS A 256 -17.91 8.36 -7.34
N TYR A 257 -17.28 7.31 -7.87
CA TYR A 257 -16.29 7.42 -8.94
C TYR A 257 -16.77 6.89 -10.29
N LYS A 258 -17.98 6.32 -10.34
CA LYS A 258 -18.55 5.72 -11.56
C LYS A 258 -17.64 4.64 -12.12
N PHE A 259 -17.03 3.85 -11.23
CA PHE A 259 -16.40 2.60 -11.64
C PHE A 259 -17.43 1.68 -12.28
N ASP A 260 -16.99 0.92 -13.27
CA ASP A 260 -17.79 -0.15 -13.83
C ASP A 260 -18.07 -1.19 -12.74
N GLU A 261 -19.35 -1.53 -12.58
CA GLU A 261 -19.84 -2.39 -11.51
C GLU A 261 -19.29 -3.82 -11.64
N GLU A 262 -19.31 -4.39 -12.85
CA GLU A 262 -18.82 -5.75 -13.09
C GLU A 262 -17.31 -5.83 -12.84
N VAL A 263 -16.55 -4.86 -13.35
CA VAL A 263 -15.09 -4.77 -13.12
C VAL A 263 -14.78 -4.62 -11.63
N HIS A 264 -15.58 -3.85 -10.88
CA HIS A 264 -15.34 -3.69 -9.45
C HIS A 264 -15.70 -4.94 -8.64
N TYR A 265 -16.74 -5.68 -9.01
CA TYR A 265 -17.01 -6.99 -8.40
C TYR A 265 -15.91 -8.01 -8.69
N GLU A 266 -15.39 -8.07 -9.90
CA GLU A 266 -14.23 -8.91 -10.22
C GLU A 266 -12.99 -8.53 -9.40
N TYR A 267 -12.80 -7.23 -9.15
CA TYR A 267 -11.77 -6.75 -8.26
C TYR A 267 -11.98 -7.26 -6.82
N ILE A 268 -13.20 -7.21 -6.28
CA ILE A 268 -13.52 -7.76 -4.95
C ILE A 268 -13.20 -9.25 -4.88
N GLU A 269 -13.61 -10.06 -5.86
CA GLU A 269 -13.31 -11.50 -5.87
C GLU A 269 -11.81 -11.76 -6.02
N THR A 270 -11.09 -10.93 -6.77
CA THR A 270 -9.63 -10.96 -6.82
C THR A 270 -9.04 -10.72 -5.42
N ILE A 271 -9.54 -9.72 -4.68
CA ILE A 271 -9.09 -9.45 -3.31
C ILE A 271 -9.37 -10.62 -2.36
N LEU A 272 -10.57 -11.21 -2.43
CA LEU A 272 -10.89 -12.38 -1.62
C LEU A 272 -9.96 -13.57 -1.94
N SER A 273 -9.65 -13.80 -3.21
CA SER A 273 -8.71 -14.86 -3.61
C SER A 273 -7.28 -14.64 -3.09
N ARG A 274 -6.85 -13.37 -2.95
CA ARG A 274 -5.56 -13.02 -2.35
C ARG A 274 -5.50 -13.46 -0.89
N PHE A 275 -6.59 -13.28 -0.14
CA PHE A 275 -6.69 -13.67 1.27
C PHE A 275 -6.73 -15.19 1.47
N GLU A 276 -7.16 -15.94 0.44
CA GLU A 276 -7.17 -17.42 0.45
C GLU A 276 -5.79 -18.05 0.21
N ASN A 277 -4.81 -17.26 -0.25
CA ASN A 277 -3.50 -17.77 -0.59
C ASN A 277 -2.77 -18.27 0.68
N PRO A 278 -2.48 -19.58 0.80
CA PRO A 278 -1.87 -20.14 2.01
C PRO A 278 -0.46 -19.60 2.26
N ASP A 279 0.26 -19.21 1.21
CA ASP A 279 1.62 -18.66 1.31
C ASP A 279 1.65 -17.20 1.77
N LEU A 280 0.50 -16.54 1.80
CA LEU A 280 0.32 -15.15 2.26
C LEU A 280 -0.43 -15.07 3.59
N SER A 281 -0.81 -16.22 4.16
CA SER A 281 -1.64 -16.27 5.34
C SER A 281 -0.95 -15.59 6.52
N ASP A 282 -1.62 -14.59 7.06
CA ASP A 282 -1.14 -13.80 8.18
C ASP A 282 -1.94 -14.07 9.47
N GLU A 283 -1.36 -13.76 10.62
CA GLU A 283 -2.06 -13.77 11.89
C GLU A 283 -3.08 -12.62 11.92
N VAL A 284 -4.37 -12.97 12.01
CA VAL A 284 -5.21 -12.49 13.12
C VAL A 284 -4.84 -11.14 13.73
N THR A 285 -3.95 -11.28 14.70
CA THR A 285 -3.49 -10.22 15.60
C THR A 285 -2.50 -9.26 14.96
N ARG A 286 -1.72 -9.71 13.98
CA ARG A 286 -0.83 -8.83 13.20
C ARG A 286 -1.64 -7.97 12.24
N VAL A 287 -2.58 -8.57 11.51
CA VAL A 287 -3.47 -7.85 10.61
C VAL A 287 -4.40 -6.94 11.39
N GLY A 288 -4.91 -7.35 12.56
CA GLY A 288 -5.83 -6.60 13.42
C GLY A 288 -5.24 -5.44 14.21
N ARG A 289 -3.90 -5.32 14.30
CA ARG A 289 -3.21 -4.31 15.13
C ARG A 289 -3.61 -2.86 14.86
N ALA A 290 -3.38 -1.97 15.82
CA ALA A 290 -3.70 -0.54 15.73
C ALA A 290 -5.19 -0.27 15.46
N PRO A 291 -6.12 -0.74 16.33
CA PRO A 291 -7.55 -0.62 16.11
C PRO A 291 -8.07 0.81 16.22
N ILE A 292 -7.47 1.69 17.04
CA ILE A 292 -7.92 3.09 17.17
C ILE A 292 -7.73 3.81 15.84
N ARG A 293 -6.55 3.69 15.23
CA ARG A 293 -6.28 4.27 13.92
C ARG A 293 -7.24 3.75 12.85
N LYS A 294 -7.52 2.44 12.83
CA LYS A 294 -8.41 1.82 11.83
C LYS A 294 -9.90 2.12 12.02
N LEU A 295 -10.31 2.43 13.25
CA LEU A 295 -11.62 2.94 13.59
C LEU A 295 -11.71 4.46 13.46
N GLY A 296 -10.62 5.14 13.09
CA GLY A 296 -10.61 6.58 12.86
C GLY A 296 -11.52 7.00 11.68
N PRO A 297 -12.01 8.25 11.66
CA PRO A 297 -13.02 8.73 10.71
C PRO A 297 -12.62 8.61 9.24
N ASN A 298 -11.32 8.71 8.94
CA ASN A 298 -10.77 8.72 7.59
C ASN A 298 -10.01 7.44 7.23
N ASP A 299 -10.23 6.34 7.97
CA ASP A 299 -9.58 5.04 7.71
C ASP A 299 -10.62 3.98 7.28
N ARG A 300 -10.12 2.77 7.03
CA ARG A 300 -10.72 1.66 6.27
C ARG A 300 -12.02 1.06 6.81
N LEU A 301 -12.56 1.52 7.93
CA LEU A 301 -13.82 1.02 8.49
C LEU A 301 -14.89 2.11 8.58
N VAL A 302 -14.59 3.21 9.29
CA VAL A 302 -15.57 4.28 9.49
C VAL A 302 -15.80 5.07 8.21
N GLN A 303 -14.74 5.44 7.47
CA GLN A 303 -14.89 6.19 6.24
C GLN A 303 -15.80 5.48 5.22
N PRO A 304 -15.60 4.20 4.85
CA PRO A 304 -16.50 3.52 3.92
C PRO A 304 -17.94 3.40 4.47
N ALA A 305 -18.12 3.19 5.77
CA ALA A 305 -19.45 3.08 6.36
C ALA A 305 -20.21 4.41 6.38
N VAL A 306 -19.53 5.52 6.66
CA VAL A 306 -20.09 6.88 6.55
C VAL A 306 -20.40 7.20 5.09
N SER A 307 -19.47 6.92 4.18
CA SER A 307 -19.69 7.16 2.75
C SER A 307 -20.80 6.27 2.17
N TYR A 308 -21.06 5.08 2.72
CA TYR A 308 -22.22 4.26 2.34
C TYR A 308 -23.55 4.97 2.64
N LEU A 309 -23.67 5.57 3.83
CA LEU A 309 -24.83 6.39 4.18
C LEU A 309 -24.98 7.61 3.26
N GLU A 310 -23.87 8.19 2.82
CA GLU A 310 -23.85 9.40 2.00
C GLU A 310 -24.14 9.14 0.52
N TYR A 311 -23.55 8.11 -0.08
CA TYR A 311 -23.64 7.86 -1.51
C TYR A 311 -24.73 6.83 -1.86
N VAL A 312 -24.83 5.74 -1.08
CA VAL A 312 -25.80 4.66 -1.32
C VAL A 312 -27.14 4.94 -0.64
N LYS A 313 -27.16 5.80 0.39
CA LYS A 313 -28.37 6.23 1.14
C LYS A 313 -29.04 5.12 1.97
N GLU A 314 -28.35 4.02 2.23
CA GLU A 314 -28.79 2.91 3.06
C GLU A 314 -27.96 2.80 4.35
N ASP A 315 -28.45 2.05 5.35
CA ASP A 315 -27.67 1.76 6.56
C ASP A 315 -26.68 0.60 6.29
N PRO A 316 -25.38 0.76 6.59
CA PRO A 316 -24.40 -0.30 6.38
C PRO A 316 -24.58 -1.38 7.45
N VAL A 317 -24.89 -2.61 7.04
CA VAL A 317 -25.15 -3.71 7.98
C VAL A 317 -23.84 -4.45 8.28
N ARG A 318 -23.08 -4.81 7.25
CA ARG A 318 -21.86 -5.61 7.37
C ARG A 318 -20.68 -4.79 7.88
N LEU A 319 -20.48 -3.57 7.40
CA LEU A 319 -19.46 -2.69 7.95
C LEU A 319 -19.75 -2.35 9.42
N ALA A 320 -21.02 -2.14 9.81
CA ALA A 320 -21.39 -1.94 11.21
C ALA A 320 -21.13 -3.19 12.07
N GLU A 321 -21.42 -4.39 11.57
CA GLU A 321 -21.10 -5.67 12.24
C GLU A 321 -19.60 -5.78 12.52
N VAL A 322 -18.76 -5.43 11.55
CA VAL A 322 -17.30 -5.48 11.67
C VAL A 322 -16.77 -4.42 12.62
N ILE A 323 -17.29 -3.19 12.55
CA ILE A 323 -16.93 -2.13 13.49
C ILE A 323 -17.29 -2.57 14.91
N ALA A 324 -18.47 -3.18 15.12
CA ALA A 324 -18.83 -3.75 16.41
C ALA A 324 -17.83 -4.82 16.85
N ALA A 325 -17.48 -5.79 15.98
CA ALA A 325 -16.48 -6.82 16.28
C ALA A 325 -15.09 -6.22 16.63
N ALA A 326 -14.68 -5.14 15.98
CA ALA A 326 -13.44 -4.43 16.29
C ALA A 326 -13.42 -3.83 17.71
N LEU A 327 -14.59 -3.47 18.27
CA LEU A 327 -14.69 -3.01 19.67
C LEU A 327 -14.52 -4.16 20.69
N PHE A 328 -14.63 -5.42 20.27
CA PHE A 328 -14.30 -6.60 21.09
C PHE A 328 -12.85 -7.07 20.88
N TYR A 329 -12.08 -6.38 20.03
CA TYR A 329 -10.71 -6.78 19.73
C TYR A 329 -9.79 -6.53 20.93
N GLU A 330 -9.15 -7.61 21.40
CA GLU A 330 -8.18 -7.59 22.49
C GLU A 330 -6.83 -8.12 22.01
N ASN A 331 -5.77 -7.38 22.34
CA ASN A 331 -4.38 -7.81 22.15
C ASN A 331 -3.47 -7.04 23.13
N GLU A 332 -2.96 -7.72 24.16
CA GLU A 332 -2.10 -7.12 25.18
C GLU A 332 -0.74 -6.61 24.65
N LYS A 333 -0.35 -7.06 23.45
CA LYS A 333 0.91 -6.66 22.80
C LYS A 333 0.75 -5.47 21.85
N ASP A 334 -0.45 -4.93 21.73
CA ASP A 334 -0.77 -3.81 20.85
C ASP A 334 -1.25 -2.62 21.68
N GLU A 335 -0.46 -1.55 21.70
CA GLU A 335 -0.69 -0.37 22.56
C GLU A 335 -2.08 0.26 22.31
N GLU A 336 -2.48 0.40 21.04
CA GLU A 336 -3.80 0.95 20.69
C GLU A 336 -4.95 0.01 21.07
N ALA A 337 -4.73 -1.32 21.07
CA ALA A 337 -5.76 -2.26 21.51
C ALA A 337 -5.97 -2.18 23.02
N VAL A 338 -4.88 -2.08 23.79
CA VAL A 338 -4.94 -1.87 25.24
C VAL A 338 -5.62 -0.54 25.56
N GLU A 339 -5.29 0.53 24.84
CA GLU A 339 -5.91 1.84 24.99
C GLU A 339 -7.40 1.82 24.66
N LEU A 340 -7.80 1.16 23.56
CA LEU A 340 -9.20 1.01 23.18
C LEU A 340 -10.00 0.30 24.29
N GLN A 341 -9.48 -0.80 24.85
CA GLN A 341 -10.18 -1.53 25.91
C GLN A 341 -10.27 -0.73 27.22
N LYS A 342 -9.27 0.09 27.52
CA LYS A 342 -9.33 1.04 28.63
C LYS A 342 -10.46 2.06 28.42
N LEU A 343 -10.53 2.67 27.24
CA LEU A 343 -11.57 3.64 26.88
C LEU A 343 -12.98 3.01 26.98
N ILE A 344 -13.11 1.76 26.53
CA ILE A 344 -14.35 0.98 26.63
C ILE A 344 -14.74 0.72 28.09
N THR A 345 -13.76 0.39 28.94
CA THR A 345 -14.00 0.16 30.37
C THR A 345 -14.48 1.44 31.08
N GLU A 346 -13.93 2.60 30.70
CA GLU A 346 -14.27 3.88 31.31
C GLU A 346 -15.61 4.46 30.85
N LYS A 347 -15.93 4.34 29.56
CA LYS A 347 -17.05 5.07 28.94
C LYS A 347 -18.15 4.16 28.37
N GLY A 348 -17.89 2.86 28.24
CA GLY A 348 -18.72 1.92 27.50
C GLY A 348 -18.40 1.90 26.00
N ARG A 349 -18.67 0.77 25.33
CA ARG A 349 -18.29 0.50 23.93
C ARG A 349 -18.74 1.59 22.94
N ILE A 350 -20.00 2.02 23.04
CA ILE A 350 -20.55 2.99 22.10
C ILE A 350 -19.97 4.39 22.30
N ASN A 351 -19.70 4.81 23.54
CA ASN A 351 -19.05 6.08 23.80
C ASN A 351 -17.58 6.08 23.37
N ALA A 352 -16.88 4.97 23.58
CA ALA A 352 -15.52 4.77 23.07
C ALA A 352 -15.48 4.86 21.53
N PHE A 353 -16.41 4.18 20.85
CA PHE A 353 -16.53 4.22 19.40
C PHE A 353 -16.75 5.65 18.88
N LYS A 354 -17.69 6.40 19.46
CA LYS A 354 -17.96 7.79 19.06
C LYS A 354 -16.73 8.69 19.16
N GLU A 355 -15.95 8.53 20.22
CA GLU A 355 -14.73 9.32 20.43
C GLU A 355 -13.65 8.98 19.40
N VAL A 356 -13.43 7.69 19.15
CA VAL A 356 -12.43 7.25 18.17
C VAL A 356 -12.84 7.59 16.73
N ALA A 357 -14.13 7.42 16.41
CA ALA A 357 -14.68 7.69 15.08
C ALA A 357 -15.00 9.18 14.84
N GLU A 358 -14.89 10.03 15.86
CA GLU A 358 -15.27 11.44 15.82
C GLU A 358 -16.73 11.67 15.34
N LEU A 359 -17.66 10.84 15.81
CA LEU A 359 -19.07 10.89 15.41
C LEU A 359 -20.00 11.32 16.55
N ASP A 360 -21.01 12.12 16.21
CA ASP A 360 -22.07 12.54 17.12
C ASP A 360 -22.97 11.37 17.54
N SER A 361 -23.63 11.52 18.70
CA SER A 361 -24.43 10.44 19.30
C SER A 361 -25.69 10.09 18.49
N ASP A 362 -26.22 11.02 17.71
CA ASP A 362 -27.39 10.82 16.86
C ASP A 362 -27.05 10.35 15.44
N HIS A 363 -25.75 10.26 15.10
CA HIS A 363 -25.27 9.81 13.80
C HIS A 363 -25.78 8.39 13.48
N ARG A 364 -26.25 8.18 12.24
CA ARG A 364 -26.87 6.91 11.82
C ARG A 364 -25.95 5.71 11.99
N LEU A 365 -24.67 5.87 11.67
CA LEU A 365 -23.67 4.80 11.85
C LEU A 365 -23.52 4.37 13.32
N VAL A 366 -23.58 5.31 14.26
CA VAL A 366 -23.48 4.99 15.69
C VAL A 366 -24.62 4.09 16.13
N LYS A 367 -25.85 4.38 15.68
CA LYS A 367 -27.03 3.54 15.96
C LYS A 367 -26.93 2.15 15.33
N ALA A 368 -26.42 2.07 14.10
CA ALA A 368 -26.19 0.79 13.42
C ALA A 368 -25.16 -0.06 14.18
N VAL A 369 -24.04 0.53 14.60
CA VAL A 369 -23.00 -0.15 15.40
C VAL A 369 -23.54 -0.56 16.78
N GLU A 370 -24.32 0.29 17.44
CA GLU A 370 -24.95 -0.02 18.73
C GLU A 370 -25.88 -1.23 18.63
N ALA A 371 -26.69 -1.32 17.59
CA ALA A 371 -27.53 -2.49 17.35
C ALA A 371 -26.71 -3.79 17.18
N GLN A 372 -25.56 -3.70 16.50
CA GLN A 372 -24.66 -4.84 16.31
C GLN A 372 -23.94 -5.22 17.60
N VAL A 373 -23.46 -4.26 18.39
CA VAL A 373 -22.86 -4.54 19.71
C VAL A 373 -23.84 -5.30 20.60
N HIS A 374 -25.10 -4.84 20.70
CA HIS A 374 -26.13 -5.56 21.47
C HIS A 374 -26.45 -6.96 20.93
N HIS A 375 -26.21 -7.22 19.63
CA HIS A 375 -26.35 -8.54 19.05
C HIS A 375 -25.18 -9.46 19.44
N LEU A 376 -23.95 -8.93 19.43
CA LEU A 376 -22.73 -9.68 19.76
C LEU A 376 -22.56 -9.96 21.27
N GLU A 377 -23.22 -9.19 22.13
CA GLU A 377 -23.22 -9.41 23.60
C GLU A 377 -24.19 -10.51 24.07
N LYS A 378 -25.11 -10.95 23.20
CA LYS A 378 -26.08 -12.02 23.49
C LYS A 378 -25.53 -13.38 23.08
#